data_AF-A0A7S2I1J6-F1
#
_entry.id   AF-A0A7S2I1J6-F1
#
_cell.length_a   1.000
_cell.length_b   1.000
_cell.length_c   1.000
_cell.angle_alpha   90.00
_cell.angle_beta   90.00
_cell.angle_gamma   90.00
#
_symmetry.space_group_name_H-M   'P 1'
#
loop_
_entity.id
_entity.type
_entity.pdbx_description
1 polymer ?
#
loop_
_entity_poly.entity_id
_entity_poly.type
_entity_poly.pdbx_seq_one_letter_code
_entity_poly.pdbx_strand_id
1 'polypeptide(L)'
;GAPPQVLVRAALDAHALKEVVTKAEAVSRGEATVCTSSGDILASRDLAETIFVERSTGNVRPRLMWELQRKWATLITPEFVDKAKEHMTFTHNGHRVSAWPLSGGQLNLASDLRIILAVPEEGFYDEVLGPLIPLATGTAAFPLAGLMVVTVIVLLLRCLMSLYRRH
;
A
#
# COMPACT_ATOMS: atom_id res chain seq x y z
N GLY A 1 22.62 30.40 -28.87
CA GLY A 1 21.73 29.26 -28.58
C GLY A 1 21.65 29.11 -27.09
N ALA A 2 20.45 29.29 -26.51
CA ALA A 2 20.27 29.06 -25.08
C ALA A 2 20.47 27.57 -24.80
N PRO A 3 21.21 27.19 -23.74
CA PRO A 3 21.29 25.78 -23.34
C PRO A 3 19.87 25.30 -22.97
N PRO A 4 19.52 24.04 -23.27
CA PRO A 4 18.18 23.53 -23.02
C PRO A 4 17.90 23.52 -21.52
N GLN A 5 16.97 24.36 -21.08
CA GLN A 5 16.42 24.40 -19.71
C GLN A 5 15.90 23.01 -19.25
N VAL A 6 15.61 22.12 -20.20
CA VAL A 6 15.19 20.73 -19.98
C VAL A 6 16.24 19.91 -19.22
N LEU A 7 17.53 20.15 -19.47
CA LEU A 7 18.61 19.40 -18.81
C LEU A 7 18.76 19.80 -17.33
N VAL A 8 18.46 21.05 -16.99
CA VAL A 8 18.50 21.59 -15.61
C VAL A 8 17.27 21.16 -14.80
N ARG A 9 16.13 20.84 -15.47
CA ARG A 9 14.90 20.30 -14.87
C ARG A 9 14.99 18.81 -14.53
N ALA A 10 15.84 18.07 -15.24
CA ALA A 10 16.21 16.67 -14.95
C ALA A 10 17.20 16.55 -13.77
N ALA A 11 17.78 17.68 -13.33
CA ALA A 11 18.51 17.82 -12.08
C ALA A 11 17.59 18.33 -10.94
N LEU A 12 16.30 17.96 -10.96
CA LEU A 12 15.58 17.86 -9.69
C LEU A 12 16.36 16.82 -8.89
N ASP A 13 17.08 17.28 -7.88
CA ASP A 13 18.16 16.53 -7.25
C ASP A 13 17.70 15.10 -6.93
N ALA A 14 18.17 14.13 -7.71
CA ALA A 14 17.81 12.73 -7.51
C ALA A 14 18.17 12.28 -6.09
N HIS A 15 19.15 12.93 -5.46
CA HIS A 15 19.45 12.78 -4.05
C HIS A 15 18.35 13.33 -3.14
N ALA A 16 17.74 14.47 -3.44
CA ALA A 16 16.64 15.01 -2.65
C ALA A 16 15.40 14.11 -2.74
N LEU A 17 15.04 13.62 -3.93
CA LEU A 17 13.93 12.65 -4.07
C LEU A 17 14.26 11.32 -3.38
N LYS A 18 15.52 10.86 -3.46
CA LYS A 18 15.96 9.68 -2.72
C LYS A 18 15.89 9.89 -1.21
N GLU A 19 16.18 11.09 -0.71
CA GLU A 19 16.04 11.42 0.71
C GLU A 19 14.56 11.39 1.14
N VAL A 20 13.65 11.88 0.30
CA VAL A 20 12.20 11.77 0.53
C VAL A 20 11.78 10.31 0.58
N VAL A 21 12.22 9.48 -0.37
CA VAL A 21 11.98 8.03 -0.35
C VAL A 21 12.53 7.40 0.93
N THR A 22 13.77 7.69 1.29
CA THR A 22 14.45 7.12 2.47
C THR A 22 13.71 7.49 3.77
N LYS A 23 13.28 8.74 3.90
CA LYS A 23 12.48 9.19 5.04
C LYS A 23 11.10 8.54 5.06
N ALA A 24 10.45 8.42 3.90
CA ALA A 24 9.15 7.78 3.78
C ALA A 24 9.22 6.32 4.22
N GLU A 25 10.20 5.54 3.74
CA GLU A 25 10.42 4.15 4.14
C GLU A 25 10.71 4.02 5.64
N ALA A 26 11.55 4.90 6.19
CA ALA A 26 11.89 4.90 7.61
C ALA A 26 10.68 5.12 8.52
N VAL A 27 9.72 5.96 8.08
CA VAL A 27 8.49 6.24 8.82
C VAL A 27 7.43 5.18 8.59
N SER A 28 7.27 4.71 7.35
CA SER A 28 6.19 3.80 6.96
C SER A 28 6.49 2.33 7.24
N ARG A 29 7.74 1.98 7.59
CA ARG A 29 8.21 0.58 7.71
C ARG A 29 7.89 -0.25 6.46
N GLY A 30 7.91 0.41 5.30
CA GLY A 30 7.52 -0.18 4.01
C GLY A 30 8.44 0.29 2.89
N GLU A 31 8.13 -0.12 1.67
CA GLU A 31 8.83 0.31 0.46
C GLU A 31 8.17 1.60 -0.06
N ALA A 32 8.98 2.57 -0.49
CA ALA A 32 8.50 3.83 -1.04
C ALA A 32 9.14 4.13 -2.39
N THR A 33 8.34 4.57 -3.33
CA THR A 33 8.80 4.90 -4.69
C THR A 33 8.15 6.18 -5.16
N VAL A 34 8.93 7.07 -5.75
CA VAL A 34 8.42 8.29 -6.39
C VAL A 34 8.34 8.08 -7.90
N CYS A 35 7.17 8.38 -8.46
CA CYS A 35 6.92 8.28 -9.89
C CYS A 35 6.19 9.51 -10.44
N THR A 36 6.17 9.63 -11.76
CA THR A 36 5.30 10.57 -12.48
C THR A 36 3.85 10.07 -12.49
N SER A 37 2.91 10.90 -12.98
CA SER A 37 1.53 10.50 -13.27
C SER A 37 1.43 9.39 -14.32
N SER A 38 2.39 9.33 -15.25
CA SER A 38 2.54 8.24 -16.23
C SER A 38 3.08 6.94 -15.63
N GLY A 39 3.54 6.95 -14.38
CA GLY A 39 4.11 5.78 -13.71
C GLY A 39 5.61 5.56 -13.95
N ASP A 40 6.31 6.54 -14.54
CA ASP A 40 7.77 6.51 -14.68
C ASP A 40 8.43 6.69 -13.32
N ILE A 41 9.27 5.74 -12.92
CA ILE A 41 9.96 5.77 -11.63
C ILE A 41 11.09 6.80 -11.70
N LEU A 42 11.03 7.80 -10.82
CA LEU A 42 12.03 8.85 -10.72
C LEU A 42 13.01 8.63 -9.57
N ALA A 43 12.53 8.05 -8.46
CA ALA A 43 13.37 7.71 -7.33
C ALA A 43 12.84 6.47 -6.60
N SER A 44 13.78 5.62 -6.18
CA SER A 44 13.60 4.48 -5.30
C SER A 44 14.77 4.46 -4.30
N ARG A 45 14.69 3.61 -3.28
CA ARG A 45 15.79 3.36 -2.35
C ARG A 45 17.07 2.96 -3.10
N ASP A 46 16.92 2.07 -4.07
CA ASP A 46 17.96 1.69 -5.02
C ASP A 46 17.70 2.37 -6.37
N LEU A 47 18.59 3.28 -6.75
CA LEU A 47 18.48 4.00 -8.02
C LEU A 47 18.66 3.07 -9.23
N ALA A 48 19.28 1.90 -9.07
CA ALA A 48 19.36 0.91 -10.14
C ALA A 48 17.98 0.39 -10.57
N GLU A 49 16.98 0.46 -9.67
CA GLU A 49 15.60 0.06 -9.98
C GLU A 49 14.86 1.11 -10.83
N THR A 50 15.34 2.35 -10.89
CA THR A 50 14.68 3.44 -11.64
C THR A 50 14.90 3.33 -13.15
N ILE A 51 15.91 2.56 -13.59
CA ILE A 51 16.30 2.43 -14.99
C ILE A 51 15.92 1.05 -15.52
N PHE A 52 15.32 1.03 -16.70
CA PHE A 52 15.10 -0.18 -17.47
C PHE A 52 16.01 -0.19 -18.70
N VAL A 53 16.70 -1.31 -18.90
CA VAL A 53 17.56 -1.56 -20.06
C VAL A 53 16.92 -2.66 -20.89
N GLU A 54 16.48 -2.31 -22.10
CA GLU A 54 15.91 -3.27 -23.03
C GLU A 54 17.01 -4.16 -23.61
N ARG A 55 16.96 -5.47 -23.34
CA ARG A 55 18.04 -6.40 -23.71
C ARG A 55 18.21 -6.60 -25.21
N SER A 56 17.15 -6.42 -25.99
CA SER A 56 17.16 -6.60 -27.45
C SER A 56 17.74 -5.39 -28.20
N THR A 57 17.52 -4.18 -27.69
CA THR A 57 17.88 -2.93 -28.38
C THR A 57 19.02 -2.17 -27.70
N GLY A 58 19.31 -2.48 -26.43
CA GLY A 58 20.22 -1.70 -25.59
C GLY A 58 19.65 -0.34 -25.17
N ASN A 59 18.38 -0.06 -25.46
CA ASN A 59 17.77 1.23 -25.14
C ASN A 59 17.58 1.38 -23.63
N VAL A 60 17.86 2.58 -23.14
CA VAL A 60 17.78 2.93 -21.72
C VAL A 60 16.63 3.91 -21.53
N ARG A 61 15.68 3.55 -20.66
CA ARG A 61 14.53 4.39 -20.32
C ARG A 61 14.21 4.31 -18.82
N PRO A 62 13.41 5.25 -18.29
CA PRO A 62 12.81 5.08 -16.96
C PRO A 62 12.03 3.76 -16.90
N ARG A 63 12.16 3.07 -15.76
CA ARG A 63 11.35 1.89 -15.47
C ARG A 63 9.96 2.33 -15.06
N LEU A 64 8.95 1.58 -15.49
CA LEU A 64 7.57 1.84 -15.12
C LEU A 64 7.21 1.10 -13.83
N MET A 65 6.26 1.62 -13.06
CA MET A 65 5.88 1.06 -11.76
C MET A 65 5.42 -0.40 -11.84
N TRP A 66 4.64 -0.74 -12.86
CA TRP A 66 4.15 -2.11 -13.11
C TRP A 66 5.21 -3.07 -13.67
N GLU A 67 6.41 -2.58 -13.98
CA GLU A 67 7.54 -3.42 -14.42
C GLU A 67 8.42 -3.87 -13.24
N LEU A 68 8.15 -3.38 -12.04
CA LEU A 68 8.85 -3.81 -10.83
C LEU A 68 8.55 -5.28 -10.55
N GLN A 69 9.61 -6.04 -10.26
CA GLN A 69 9.53 -7.45 -9.89
C GLN A 69 9.11 -7.60 -8.41
N ARG A 70 8.00 -6.97 -8.02
CA ARG A 70 7.45 -6.98 -6.67
C ARG A 70 6.05 -7.58 -6.69
N LYS A 71 5.71 -8.38 -5.67
CA LYS A 71 4.39 -9.04 -5.56
C LYS A 71 3.22 -8.06 -5.45
N TRP A 72 3.46 -6.84 -4.97
CA TRP A 72 2.46 -5.80 -4.81
C TRP A 72 2.33 -4.90 -6.06
N ALA A 73 3.35 -4.87 -6.92
CA ALA A 73 3.39 -4.01 -8.10
C ALA A 73 2.53 -4.54 -9.27
N THR A 74 2.17 -5.82 -9.25
CA THR A 74 1.36 -6.48 -10.29
C THR A 74 -0.05 -5.91 -10.45
N LEU A 75 -0.60 -5.30 -9.40
CA LEU A 75 -1.92 -4.66 -9.43
C LEU A 75 -1.86 -3.15 -9.70
N ILE A 76 -0.66 -2.59 -9.86
CA ILE A 76 -0.52 -1.18 -10.18
C ILE A 76 -0.82 -1.00 -11.66
N THR A 77 -1.85 -0.20 -11.95
CA THR A 77 -2.20 0.20 -13.31
C THR A 77 -1.95 1.69 -13.51
N PRO A 78 -1.83 2.17 -14.76
CA PRO A 78 -1.72 3.60 -15.04
C PRO A 78 -2.88 4.40 -14.41
N GLU A 79 -4.09 3.84 -14.41
CA GLU A 79 -5.27 4.47 -13.83
C GLU A 79 -5.15 4.62 -12.31
N PHE A 80 -4.51 3.67 -11.62
CA PHE A 80 -4.26 3.78 -10.17
C PHE A 80 -3.30 4.94 -9.86
N VAL A 81 -2.24 5.09 -10.67
CA VAL A 81 -1.25 6.16 -10.49
C VAL A 81 -1.85 7.53 -10.81
N ASP A 82 -2.67 7.63 -11.86
CA ASP A 82 -3.34 8.88 -12.22
C ASP A 82 -4.39 9.31 -11.18
N LYS A 83 -5.21 8.35 -10.72
CA LYS A 83 -6.22 8.57 -9.67
C LYS A 83 -5.65 8.74 -8.27
N ALA A 84 -4.34 8.64 -8.08
CA ALA A 84 -3.68 8.91 -6.81
C ALA A 84 -4.04 10.29 -6.21
N LYS A 85 -4.51 11.25 -7.01
CA LYS A 85 -5.06 12.54 -6.54
C LYS A 85 -6.21 12.38 -5.54
N GLU A 86 -6.98 11.30 -5.66
CA GLU A 86 -8.15 11.01 -4.81
C GLU A 86 -7.83 10.10 -3.62
N HIS A 87 -6.54 9.83 -3.34
CA HIS A 87 -6.09 8.91 -2.29
C HIS A 87 -6.59 7.49 -2.50
N MET A 88 -5.97 6.78 -3.45
CA MET A 88 -6.28 5.37 -3.69
C MET A 88 -5.41 4.46 -2.82
N THR A 89 -6.06 3.49 -2.18
CA THR A 89 -5.39 2.41 -1.46
C THR A 89 -5.98 1.06 -1.84
N PHE A 90 -5.13 0.06 -2.01
CA PHE A 90 -5.56 -1.34 -2.14
C PHE A 90 -4.66 -2.23 -1.30
N THR A 91 -5.16 -3.43 -1.01
CA THR A 91 -4.43 -4.45 -0.27
C THR A 91 -4.19 -5.65 -1.16
N HIS A 92 -2.93 -6.10 -1.28
CA HIS A 92 -2.57 -7.25 -2.10
C HIS A 92 -1.34 -7.96 -1.56
N ASN A 93 -1.38 -9.30 -1.50
CA ASN A 93 -0.26 -10.13 -1.06
C ASN A 93 0.33 -9.68 0.29
N GLY A 94 -0.53 -9.34 1.27
CA GLY A 94 -0.11 -8.89 2.59
C GLY A 94 0.55 -7.50 2.59
N HIS A 95 0.38 -6.71 1.53
CA HIS A 95 0.86 -5.33 1.46
C HIS A 95 -0.32 -4.40 1.20
N ARG A 96 -0.38 -3.31 1.97
CA ARG A 96 -1.23 -2.17 1.68
C ARG A 96 -0.46 -1.18 0.83
N VAL A 97 -0.90 -1.03 -0.41
CA VAL A 97 -0.33 -0.07 -1.36
C VAL A 97 -1.19 1.17 -1.36
N SER A 98 -0.57 2.34 -1.26
CA SER A 98 -1.24 3.63 -1.32
C SER A 98 -0.47 4.59 -2.22
N ALA A 99 -1.19 5.39 -2.98
CA ALA A 99 -0.59 6.41 -3.84
C ALA A 99 -1.05 7.81 -3.40
N TRP A 100 -0.09 8.71 -3.26
CA TRP A 100 -0.29 10.07 -2.74
C TRP A 100 0.33 11.09 -3.69
N PRO A 101 -0.31 12.25 -3.90
CA PRO A 101 0.30 13.35 -4.62
C PRO A 101 1.37 14.01 -3.76
N LEU A 102 2.59 14.14 -4.30
CA LEU A 102 3.68 14.87 -3.63
C LEU A 102 3.42 16.37 -3.75
N SER A 103 2.69 16.90 -2.78
CA SER A 103 2.27 18.30 -2.72
C SER A 103 3.27 19.10 -1.89
N GLY A 104 4.22 19.79 -2.53
CA GLY A 104 5.19 20.60 -1.79
C GLY A 104 6.02 21.54 -2.66
N GLY A 105 5.81 22.86 -2.47
CA GLY A 105 6.77 23.93 -2.79
C GLY A 105 6.94 24.38 -4.25
N GLN A 106 6.45 25.60 -4.54
CA GLN A 106 6.76 26.57 -5.63
C GLN A 106 6.96 26.13 -7.11
N LEU A 107 7.06 24.86 -7.43
CA LEU A 107 7.31 24.38 -8.78
C LEU A 107 6.09 23.59 -9.28
N ASN A 108 5.57 23.99 -10.45
CA ASN A 108 4.56 23.29 -11.26
C ASN A 108 4.93 21.84 -11.64
N LEU A 109 5.97 21.24 -11.02
CA LEU A 109 6.30 19.81 -11.09
C LEU A 109 5.55 19.00 -10.03
N ALA A 110 5.18 19.59 -8.89
CA ALA A 110 4.48 18.90 -7.81
C ALA A 110 3.12 18.31 -8.24
N SER A 111 2.46 18.90 -9.25
CA SER A 111 1.20 18.40 -9.80
C SER A 111 1.34 17.04 -10.50
N ASP A 112 2.56 16.66 -10.90
CA ASP A 112 2.82 15.47 -11.70
C ASP A 112 3.55 14.36 -10.93
N LEU A 113 4.06 14.66 -9.74
CA LEU A 113 4.75 13.70 -8.90
C LEU A 113 3.78 12.96 -7.98
N ARG A 114 3.97 11.64 -7.88
CA ARG A 114 3.25 10.73 -6.98
C ARG A 114 4.27 9.97 -6.15
N ILE A 115 3.95 9.76 -4.89
CA ILE A 115 4.65 8.78 -4.04
C ILE A 115 3.74 7.57 -3.85
N ILE A 116 4.28 6.41 -4.13
CA ILE A 116 3.64 5.13 -3.89
C ILE A 116 4.32 4.51 -2.68
N LEU A 117 3.50 4.13 -1.70
CA LEU A 117 3.92 3.50 -0.46
C LEU A 117 3.33 2.11 -0.43
N ALA A 118 4.19 1.09 -0.37
CA ALA A 118 3.82 -0.30 -0.20
C ALA A 118 4.24 -0.74 1.20
N VAL A 119 3.29 -0.80 2.12
CA VAL A 119 3.54 -1.14 3.53
C VAL A 119 3.05 -2.56 3.78
N PRO A 120 3.89 -3.48 4.30
CA PRO A 120 3.43 -4.80 4.69
C PRO A 120 2.35 -4.67 5.78
N GLU A 121 1.32 -5.51 5.75
CA GLU A 121 0.24 -5.51 6.75
C GLU A 121 0.78 -5.68 8.16
N GLU A 122 1.84 -6.48 8.32
CA GLU A 122 2.60 -6.65 9.55
C GLU A 122 3.13 -5.32 10.12
N GLY A 123 3.43 -4.34 9.26
CA GLY A 123 3.89 -3.01 9.67
C GLY A 123 2.80 -2.14 10.32
N PHE A 124 1.52 -2.49 10.18
CA PHE A 124 0.41 -1.81 10.86
C PHE A 124 0.10 -2.41 12.23
N TYR A 125 0.55 -3.63 12.51
CA TYR A 125 0.46 -4.22 13.83
C TYR A 125 1.69 -3.76 14.61
N ASP A 126 1.45 -2.97 15.66
CA ASP A 126 2.49 -2.75 16.66
C ASP A 126 2.88 -4.13 17.22
N GLU A 127 4.17 -4.47 17.27
CA GLU A 127 4.67 -5.76 17.79
C GLU A 127 4.11 -6.04 19.19
N VAL A 128 3.79 -4.98 19.94
CA VAL A 128 3.20 -5.06 21.29
C VAL A 128 1.68 -5.30 21.26
N LEU A 129 0.96 -4.71 20.30
CA LEU A 129 -0.51 -4.80 20.23
C LEU A 129 -1.00 -6.01 19.41
N GLY A 130 -0.23 -6.45 18.41
CA GLY A 130 -0.57 -7.59 17.56
C GLY A 130 -1.00 -8.84 18.34
N PRO A 131 -0.21 -9.30 19.33
CA PRO A 131 -0.56 -10.45 20.17
C PRO A 131 -1.77 -10.22 21.09
N LEU A 132 -2.10 -8.97 21.41
CA LEU A 132 -3.22 -8.62 22.29
C LEU A 132 -4.57 -8.58 21.55
N ILE A 133 -4.56 -8.34 20.24
CA ILE A 133 -5.78 -8.31 19.41
C ILE A 133 -6.60 -9.62 19.49
N PRO A 134 -6.04 -10.84 19.31
CA PRO A 134 -6.82 -12.06 19.42
C PRO A 134 -7.38 -12.28 20.84
N LEU A 135 -6.64 -11.89 21.89
CA LEU A 135 -7.09 -11.93 23.28
C LEU A 135 -8.25 -10.96 23.53
N ALA A 136 -8.14 -9.72 23.05
CA ALA A 136 -9.20 -8.72 23.15
C ALA A 136 -10.45 -9.12 22.36
N THR A 137 -10.27 -9.65 21.16
CA THR A 137 -11.38 -10.12 20.31
C THR A 137 -12.08 -11.32 20.96
N GLY A 138 -11.32 -12.26 21.52
CA GLY A 138 -11.87 -13.43 22.22
C GLY A 138 -12.67 -13.03 23.47
N THR A 139 -12.15 -12.14 24.30
CA THR A 139 -12.85 -11.66 25.51
C THR A 139 -14.10 -10.86 25.18
N ALA A 140 -14.09 -10.04 24.12
CA ALA A 140 -15.27 -9.30 23.67
C ALA A 140 -16.36 -10.20 23.06
N ALA A 141 -15.97 -11.26 22.33
CA ALA A 141 -16.92 -12.17 21.69
C ALA A 141 -17.50 -13.23 22.65
N PHE A 142 -16.81 -13.53 23.76
CA PHE A 142 -17.22 -14.52 24.74
C PHE A 142 -18.66 -14.36 25.28
N PRO A 143 -19.12 -13.17 25.72
CA PRO A 143 -20.48 -13.01 26.23
C PRO A 143 -21.55 -13.25 25.15
N LEU A 144 -21.31 -12.80 23.90
CA LEU A 144 -22.23 -13.01 22.79
C LEU A 144 -22.33 -14.49 22.40
N ALA A 145 -21.19 -15.17 22.31
CA ALA A 145 -21.14 -16.61 22.04
C ALA A 145 -21.84 -17.41 23.15
N GLY A 146 -21.61 -17.07 24.42
CA GLY A 146 -22.29 -17.70 25.56
C GLY A 146 -23.82 -17.53 25.50
N LEU A 147 -24.29 -16.32 25.19
CA LEU A 147 -25.72 -16.02 25.07
C LEU A 147 -26.36 -16.79 23.90
N MET A 148 -25.66 -16.92 22.77
CA MET A 148 -26.08 -17.75 21.64
C MET A 148 -26.17 -19.24 22.00
N VAL A 149 -25.18 -19.79 22.73
CA VAL A 149 -25.21 -21.19 23.15
C VAL A 149 -26.37 -21.45 24.12
N VAL A 150 -26.58 -20.57 25.10
CA VAL A 150 -27.68 -20.71 26.07
C VAL A 150 -29.04 -20.65 25.36
N THR A 151 -29.23 -19.72 24.42
CA THR A 151 -30.50 -19.63 23.68
C THR A 151 -30.77 -20.86 22.84
N VAL A 152 -29.74 -21.43 22.17
CA VAL A 152 -29.86 -22.69 21.42
C VAL A 152 -30.20 -23.86 22.34
N ILE A 153 -29.55 -23.97 23.51
CA ILE A 153 -29.86 -25.04 24.50
C ILE A 153 -31.30 -24.91 24.99
N VAL A 154 -31.76 -23.70 25.33
CA VAL A 154 -33.14 -23.47 25.79
C VAL A 154 -34.15 -23.81 24.70
N LEU A 155 -33.86 -23.47 23.44
CA LEU A 155 -34.69 -23.84 22.28
C LEU A 155 -34.75 -25.35 22.10
N LEU A 156 -33.61 -26.05 22.17
CA LEU A 156 -33.54 -27.51 22.06
C LEU A 156 -34.33 -28.21 23.18
N LEU A 157 -34.17 -27.75 24.42
CA LEU A 157 -34.91 -28.29 25.58
C LEU A 157 -36.41 -28.06 25.44
N ARG A 158 -36.83 -26.88 24.98
CA ARG A 158 -38.24 -26.59 24.70
C ARG A 158 -38.79 -27.47 23.57
N CYS A 159 -38.01 -27.70 22.52
CA CYS A 159 -38.38 -28.57 21.42
C CYS A 159 -38.57 -30.02 21.89
N LEU A 160 -37.61 -30.55 22.65
CA LEU A 160 -37.66 -31.88 23.25
C LEU A 160 -38.86 -32.04 24.21
N MET A 161 -39.10 -31.08 25.09
CA MET A 161 -40.28 -31.12 25.98
C MET A 161 -41.60 -31.06 25.21
N SER A 162 -41.66 -30.29 24.11
CA SER A 162 -42.86 -30.23 23.27
C SER A 162 -43.14 -31.54 22.53
N LEU A 163 -42.08 -32.26 22.14
CA LEU A 163 -42.18 -33.59 21.54
C LEU A 163 -42.59 -34.64 22.57
N TYR A 164 -42.02 -34.59 23.77
CA TYR A 164 -42.37 -35.51 24.86
C TYR A 164 -43.83 -35.35 25.32
N ARG A 165 -44.36 -34.12 25.34
CA ARG A 165 -45.76 -33.86 25.77
C ARG A 165 -46.81 -34.27 24.74
N ARG A 166 -46.41 -34.59 23.50
CA ARG A 166 -47.32 -35.05 22.43
C ARG A 166 -47.47 -36.57 22.35
N HIS A 167 -46.60 -37.32 23.03
CA HIS A 167 -46.69 -38.76 23.21
C HIS A 167 -47.29 -39.09 24.58
#